data_AF-A0A552LNN1-F1
#
_entry.id   AF-A0A552LNN1-F1
#
_cell.length_a   1.000
_cell.length_b   1.000
_cell.length_c   1.000
_cell.angle_alpha   90.00
_cell.angle_beta   90.00
_cell.angle_gamma   90.00
#
_symmetry.space_group_name_H-M   'P 1'
#
loop_
_entity.id
_entity.type
_entity.pdbx_description
1 polymer ?
#
loop_
_entity_poly.entity_id
_entity_poly.type
_entity_poly.pdbx_seq_one_letter_code
_entity_poly.pdbx_strand_id
1 'polypeptide(L)'
;MSTPTVKVQFIEYRQPPLDSGIYTVQVEQKVKTKESDKIPEQTFSKELTFYVDGHRFAPLTPDAIYAVFPPAGNLGEYSNALPHIILKRSTLPWERTIKSTDSNLPWLALLLFQESEKPEPQTIKLKELKPTSGNTKFPKFEYEPGQNDEDVLTVIDVPKNILEKILPPEKDIALLASVNKITNEKNESLSEPLATILGNRLPKKGEVSTVHLVALEERYNSGTFDYQGAGPNDLIRLVSLASWSFTCVNSKHNFNALLINIDRKPETLRLPSQEPPQNPAKQYLDLGYVPLHHALRQGDKTISWYHSPLSTGQSSDNLTAPVAIADQLMRYDPNTGMFDVSYAMAWQLGRMLTLQNQPLAVEIFNWKRSKAQDLHQIQQQVLHLPFQSTTEINQDLPTAIASWFQDLELLKNVPFNYLVPDTRLLPPESLRFFWIDSYWVDCLQDGAFSVGRVTKEDLRLDVQSRSLQRSKTQSDKTITGFLLHSEVVSGWPGLEIEGYSNPVTGTEFVGPENKLTILRRDQLADNILLCFFAGEVKTLDLSLKGSTVNCGVDPIYTGSPITKGLRKLDGDQATGTINVPFRNENLGVINIEEMTKSLKEGLKSPDDFTSAQFAATMIEGSPKVRFVARG
;
A
#
# COMPACT_ATOMS: atom_id res chain seq x y z
N MET A 1 -10.15 12.00 18.63
CA MET A 1 -8.86 11.67 19.28
C MET A 1 -7.83 11.64 18.18
N SER A 2 -6.84 12.54 18.22
CA SER A 2 -5.73 12.53 17.27
C SER A 2 -5.01 11.18 17.38
N THR A 3 -4.89 10.48 16.26
CA THR A 3 -4.10 9.26 16.15
C THR A 3 -2.68 9.60 16.61
N PRO A 4 -2.07 8.84 17.54
CA PRO A 4 -0.72 9.13 17.99
C PRO A 4 0.25 9.08 16.81
N THR A 5 1.03 10.14 16.60
CA THR A 5 2.03 10.21 15.55
C THR A 5 3.14 9.20 15.86
N VAL A 6 3.34 8.24 14.96
CA VAL A 6 4.37 7.21 15.06
C VAL A 6 5.61 7.68 14.28
N LYS A 7 6.81 7.51 14.86
CA LYS A 7 8.09 7.84 14.23
C LYS A 7 8.91 6.59 13.98
N VAL A 8 9.73 6.60 12.93
CA VAL A 8 10.77 5.59 12.70
C VAL A 8 12.12 6.21 13.06
N GLN A 9 12.82 5.59 14.00
CA GLN A 9 14.16 5.97 14.43
C GLN A 9 15.19 5.03 13.78
N PHE A 10 16.25 5.64 13.23
CA PHE A 10 17.42 4.94 12.69
C PHE A 10 18.57 5.03 13.69
N ILE A 11 19.25 3.91 13.94
CA ILE A 11 20.38 3.75 14.84
C ILE A 11 21.53 3.17 14.02
N GLU A 12 22.75 3.68 14.22
CA GLU A 12 23.91 3.36 13.40
C GLU A 12 24.31 1.88 13.50
N TYR A 13 24.53 1.40 14.73
CA TYR A 13 24.86 0.01 15.02
C TYR A 13 24.27 -0.44 16.36
N ARG A 14 24.24 -1.75 16.59
CA ARG A 14 23.86 -2.33 17.87
C ARG A 14 24.75 -3.53 18.18
N GLN A 15 25.73 -3.31 19.05
CA GLN A 15 26.60 -4.37 19.56
C GLN A 15 25.81 -5.34 20.45
N PRO A 16 26.14 -6.65 20.43
CA PRO A 16 25.62 -7.58 21.42
C PRO A 16 26.13 -7.20 22.83
N PRO A 17 25.38 -7.49 23.90
CA PRO A 17 25.85 -7.25 25.27
C PRO A 17 27.09 -8.08 25.65
N LEU A 18 27.27 -9.22 24.97
CA LEU A 18 28.38 -10.14 25.15
C LEU A 18 28.68 -10.76 23.78
N ASP A 19 29.95 -10.68 23.37
CA ASP A 19 30.38 -11.20 22.07
C ASP A 19 30.33 -12.72 22.03
N SER A 20 30.32 -13.28 20.82
CA SER A 20 30.47 -14.73 20.64
C SER A 20 31.87 -15.16 21.08
N GLY A 21 31.94 -16.14 21.98
CA GLY A 21 33.23 -16.54 22.55
C GLY A 21 33.14 -17.41 23.78
N ILE A 22 34.30 -17.89 24.21
CA ILE A 22 34.45 -18.68 25.45
C ILE A 22 34.76 -17.72 26.59
N TYR A 23 33.89 -17.73 27.60
CA TYR A 23 34.03 -16.91 28.80
C TYR A 23 34.30 -17.80 30.00
N THR A 24 35.18 -17.33 30.89
CA THR A 24 35.45 -17.98 32.17
C THR A 24 35.07 -17.03 33.29
N VAL A 25 34.11 -17.45 34.11
CA VAL A 25 33.70 -16.75 35.33
C VAL A 25 34.43 -17.38 36.50
N GLN A 26 35.30 -16.59 37.13
CA GLN A 26 36.00 -16.98 38.34
C GLN A 26 35.32 -16.34 39.55
N VAL A 27 34.90 -17.16 40.50
CA VAL A 27 34.31 -16.72 41.77
C VAL A 27 35.29 -17.03 42.89
N GLU A 28 35.76 -15.98 43.56
CA GLU A 28 36.64 -16.08 44.73
C GLU A 28 35.88 -15.64 45.99
N GLN A 29 35.81 -16.52 46.99
CA GLN A 29 35.22 -16.24 48.30
C GLN A 29 36.31 -16.30 49.37
N LYS A 30 36.53 -15.16 50.05
CA LYS A 30 37.44 -15.07 51.20
C LYS A 30 36.64 -15.09 52.50
N VAL A 31 36.93 -16.04 53.37
CA VAL A 31 36.30 -16.18 54.69
C VAL A 31 37.33 -15.85 55.77
N LYS A 32 37.04 -14.83 56.58
CA LYS A 32 37.88 -14.39 57.70
C LYS A 32 37.06 -14.33 59.00
N THR A 33 37.65 -14.77 60.11
CA THR A 33 37.14 -14.54 61.45
C THR A 33 37.57 -13.18 61.98
N LYS A 34 36.64 -12.39 62.55
CA LYS A 34 36.94 -11.01 63.00
C LYS A 34 37.73 -10.93 64.31
N GLU A 35 37.60 -11.92 65.20
CA GLU A 35 38.10 -11.84 66.59
C GLU A 35 38.79 -13.13 67.06
N SER A 36 39.35 -13.92 66.14
CA SER A 36 40.15 -15.11 66.51
C SER A 36 41.15 -15.49 65.43
N ASP A 37 42.40 -15.66 65.83
CA ASP A 37 43.50 -16.18 64.97
C ASP A 37 43.51 -17.71 64.90
N LYS A 38 42.53 -18.40 65.50
CA LYS A 38 42.45 -19.87 65.51
C LYS A 38 42.01 -20.47 64.18
N ILE A 39 41.33 -19.70 63.32
CA ILE A 39 40.94 -20.12 61.98
C ILE A 39 41.64 -19.19 61.00
N PRO A 40 42.61 -19.68 60.21
CA PRO A 40 43.28 -18.86 59.21
C PRO A 40 42.30 -18.41 58.12
N GLU A 41 42.59 -17.29 57.45
CA GLU A 41 41.80 -16.84 56.29
C GLU A 41 41.77 -17.95 55.23
N GLN A 42 40.56 -18.29 54.77
CA GLN A 42 40.34 -19.32 53.75
C GLN A 42 39.82 -18.66 52.48
N THR A 43 40.49 -18.94 51.37
CA THR A 43 40.06 -18.52 50.04
C THR A 43 39.55 -19.74 49.30
N PHE A 44 38.29 -19.67 48.86
CA PHE A 44 37.67 -20.66 47.98
C PHE A 44 37.56 -20.04 46.58
N SER A 45 38.03 -20.75 45.57
CA SER A 45 37.86 -20.34 44.17
C SER A 45 37.08 -21.40 43.42
N LYS A 46 36.17 -20.98 42.56
CA LYS A 46 35.51 -21.84 41.58
C LYS A 46 35.48 -21.15 40.23
N GLU A 47 35.80 -21.91 39.19
CA GLU A 47 35.74 -21.45 37.81
C GLU A 47 34.57 -22.13 37.09
N LEU A 48 33.88 -21.36 36.25
CA LEU A 48 32.85 -21.82 35.34
C LEU A 48 33.15 -21.29 33.95
N THR A 49 33.36 -22.18 33.01
CA THR A 49 33.51 -21.84 31.59
C THR A 49 32.18 -22.04 30.87
N PHE A 50 31.76 -21.05 30.08
CA PHE A 50 30.60 -21.16 29.19
C PHE A 50 30.91 -20.53 27.83
N TYR A 51 30.17 -20.95 26.80
CA TYR A 51 30.29 -20.43 25.45
C TYR A 51 29.04 -19.61 25.11
N VAL A 52 29.25 -18.43 24.55
CA VAL A 52 28.18 -17.57 24.01
C VAL A 52 28.07 -17.87 22.53
N ASP A 53 26.92 -18.43 22.14
CA ASP A 53 26.66 -18.85 20.76
C ASP A 53 26.31 -17.67 19.84
N GLY A 54 27.06 -17.52 18.76
CA GLY A 54 26.88 -16.51 17.73
C GLY A 54 26.66 -17.14 16.36
N HIS A 55 25.73 -16.60 15.57
CA HIS A 55 25.44 -17.15 14.24
C HIS A 55 26.66 -16.98 13.31
N ARG A 56 27.01 -18.01 12.52
CA ARG A 56 28.23 -18.01 11.69
C ARG A 56 28.06 -18.55 10.28
N PHE A 57 27.82 -19.85 10.13
CA PHE A 57 27.78 -20.51 8.81
C PHE A 57 26.45 -21.17 8.45
N ALA A 58 25.62 -21.46 9.45
CA ALA A 58 24.32 -22.05 9.21
C ALA A 58 23.44 -21.09 8.38
N PRO A 59 22.63 -21.57 7.43
CA PRO A 59 21.65 -20.71 6.77
C PRO A 59 20.68 -20.08 7.78
N LEU A 60 20.28 -18.83 7.55
CA LEU A 60 19.26 -18.18 8.35
C LEU A 60 17.92 -18.86 8.15
N THR A 61 17.21 -19.08 9.26
CA THR A 61 15.83 -19.59 9.19
C THR A 61 14.91 -18.50 8.62
N PRO A 62 13.83 -18.87 7.91
CA PRO A 62 12.85 -17.90 7.44
C PRO A 62 12.27 -17.01 8.55
N ASP A 63 12.20 -17.53 9.79
CA ASP A 63 11.72 -16.77 10.94
C ASP A 63 12.69 -15.68 11.41
N ALA A 64 14.01 -15.84 11.17
CA ALA A 64 15.00 -14.82 11.51
C ALA A 64 14.89 -13.57 10.61
N ILE A 65 14.30 -13.73 9.42
CA ILE A 65 14.12 -12.68 8.42
C ILE A 65 12.75 -12.03 8.62
N TYR A 66 12.74 -10.72 8.85
CA TYR A 66 11.50 -9.95 8.95
C TYR A 66 10.93 -9.66 7.56
N ALA A 67 11.77 -9.19 6.64
CA ALA A 67 11.40 -8.91 5.25
C ALA A 67 12.63 -8.86 4.34
N VAL A 68 12.41 -9.09 3.04
CA VAL A 68 13.37 -8.80 1.97
C VAL A 68 12.72 -7.89 0.94
N PHE A 69 13.51 -7.02 0.34
CA PHE A 69 13.08 -6.16 -0.75
C PHE A 69 14.16 -6.09 -1.83
N PRO A 70 13.80 -6.10 -3.12
CA PRO A 70 12.50 -6.49 -3.66
C PRO A 70 12.02 -7.87 -3.16
N PRO A 71 10.71 -8.12 -3.02
CA PRO A 71 10.22 -9.36 -2.44
C PRO A 71 10.60 -10.60 -3.26
N ALA A 72 10.86 -11.71 -2.58
CA ALA A 72 11.26 -12.97 -3.23
C ALA A 72 10.20 -13.47 -4.22
N GLY A 73 10.64 -13.83 -5.42
CA GLY A 73 9.80 -14.31 -6.52
C GLY A 73 8.90 -13.24 -7.15
N ASN A 74 9.03 -11.97 -6.73
CA ASN A 74 8.18 -10.90 -7.23
C ASN A 74 8.65 -10.37 -8.58
N LEU A 75 7.70 -9.89 -9.36
CA LEU A 75 7.89 -9.28 -10.66
C LEU A 75 7.41 -7.83 -10.57
N GLY A 76 8.32 -6.87 -10.77
CA GLY A 76 8.02 -5.46 -10.57
C GLY A 76 9.09 -4.54 -11.17
N GLU A 77 8.87 -3.23 -11.16
CA GLU A 77 9.91 -2.26 -11.50
C GLU A 77 10.72 -1.99 -10.24
N TYR A 78 11.93 -2.53 -10.22
CA TYR A 78 12.85 -2.40 -9.11
C TYR A 78 14.16 -1.75 -9.57
N SER A 79 14.21 -1.16 -10.77
CA SER A 79 15.46 -0.70 -11.37
C SER A 79 16.10 0.45 -10.60
N ASN A 80 15.28 1.20 -9.87
CA ASN A 80 15.69 2.28 -8.98
C ASN A 80 15.76 1.84 -7.50
N ALA A 81 15.50 0.57 -7.18
CA ALA A 81 15.53 0.05 -5.81
C ALA A 81 16.89 -0.56 -5.47
N LEU A 82 17.40 -0.23 -4.28
CA LEU A 82 18.51 -0.96 -3.68
C LEU A 82 17.95 -2.16 -2.89
N PRO A 83 18.42 -3.38 -3.20
CA PRO A 83 18.02 -4.55 -2.45
C PRO A 83 18.37 -4.41 -0.97
N HIS A 84 17.50 -4.85 -0.08
CA HIS A 84 17.75 -4.88 1.35
C HIS A 84 17.06 -6.04 2.05
N ILE A 85 17.62 -6.42 3.20
CA ILE A 85 17.08 -7.44 4.09
C ILE A 85 16.90 -6.83 5.47
N ILE A 86 15.77 -7.14 6.11
CA ILE A 86 15.45 -6.75 7.48
C ILE A 86 15.45 -8.02 8.33
N LEU A 87 16.24 -8.01 9.40
CA LEU A 87 16.48 -9.12 10.32
C LEU A 87 15.85 -8.83 11.68
N LYS A 88 15.20 -9.83 12.29
CA LYS A 88 14.60 -9.68 13.62
C LYS A 88 15.66 -9.53 14.73
N ARG A 89 16.80 -10.18 14.57
CA ARG A 89 17.94 -10.09 15.50
C ARG A 89 18.75 -8.83 15.17
N SER A 90 18.47 -7.74 15.88
CA SER A 90 19.11 -6.43 15.64
C SER A 90 20.61 -6.38 15.88
N THR A 91 21.20 -7.32 16.60
CA THR A 91 22.66 -7.39 16.84
C THR A 91 23.40 -8.20 15.79
N LEU A 92 22.69 -9.03 15.00
CA LEU A 92 23.29 -10.04 14.12
C LEU A 92 24.36 -9.49 13.16
N PRO A 93 24.20 -8.32 12.51
CA PRO A 93 25.26 -7.78 11.65
C PRO A 93 26.55 -7.44 12.39
N TRP A 94 26.52 -7.23 13.70
CA TRP A 94 27.66 -6.78 14.52
C TRP A 94 28.17 -7.85 15.51
N GLU A 95 27.74 -9.11 15.36
CA GLU A 95 28.15 -10.20 16.26
C GLU A 95 29.54 -10.77 15.96
N ARG A 96 30.13 -10.42 14.82
CA ARG A 96 31.46 -10.89 14.38
C ARG A 96 32.22 -9.76 13.70
N THR A 97 33.52 -9.92 13.55
CA THR A 97 34.41 -8.94 12.91
C THR A 97 34.83 -9.36 11.51
N ILE A 98 35.04 -8.37 10.64
CA ILE A 98 35.64 -8.56 9.31
C ILE A 98 37.17 -8.56 9.33
N LYS A 99 37.82 -8.51 10.51
CA LYS A 99 39.26 -8.28 10.72
C LYS A 99 39.70 -6.84 10.43
N SER A 100 38.88 -5.88 10.88
CA SER A 100 39.24 -4.47 10.96
C SER A 100 39.57 -4.08 12.40
N THR A 101 40.25 -2.93 12.57
CA THR A 101 40.43 -2.29 13.88
C THR A 101 39.12 -1.71 14.42
N ASP A 102 38.12 -1.49 13.56
CA ASP A 102 36.80 -1.02 13.96
C ASP A 102 35.85 -2.19 14.22
N SER A 103 35.44 -2.36 15.48
CA SER A 103 34.50 -3.38 15.92
C SER A 103 33.04 -3.07 15.55
N ASN A 104 32.74 -1.87 15.06
CA ASN A 104 31.39 -1.46 14.68
C ASN A 104 31.02 -1.77 13.23
N LEU A 105 31.94 -2.40 12.49
CA LEU A 105 31.68 -2.79 11.11
C LEU A 105 30.85 -4.07 11.03
N PRO A 106 29.79 -4.09 10.21
CA PRO A 106 29.01 -5.30 10.04
C PRO A 106 29.80 -6.38 9.29
N TRP A 107 29.71 -7.62 9.75
CA TRP A 107 30.32 -8.78 9.07
C TRP A 107 29.46 -9.36 7.95
N LEU A 108 28.35 -8.71 7.63
CA LEU A 108 27.37 -9.14 6.64
C LEU A 108 27.26 -8.11 5.52
N ALA A 109 27.15 -8.59 4.28
CA ALA A 109 26.87 -7.75 3.13
C ALA A 109 25.85 -8.39 2.20
N LEU A 110 25.09 -7.56 1.48
CA LEU A 110 24.20 -8.00 0.41
C LEU A 110 24.87 -7.81 -0.95
N LEU A 111 24.98 -8.91 -1.69
CA LEU A 111 25.48 -8.90 -3.06
C LEU A 111 24.37 -9.24 -4.04
N LEU A 112 24.17 -8.38 -5.04
CA LEU A 112 23.25 -8.60 -6.16
C LEU A 112 24.03 -9.11 -7.37
N PHE A 113 23.55 -10.20 -7.96
CA PHE A 113 24.03 -10.80 -9.19
C PHE A 113 22.95 -10.75 -10.27
N GLN A 114 23.35 -10.35 -11.47
CA GLN A 114 22.50 -10.43 -12.65
C GLN A 114 22.47 -11.86 -13.21
N GLU A 115 21.52 -12.17 -14.09
CA GLU A 115 21.31 -13.52 -14.62
C GLU A 115 22.55 -14.11 -15.31
N SER A 116 23.34 -13.26 -15.97
CA SER A 116 24.56 -13.67 -16.69
C SER A 116 25.76 -14.02 -15.79
N GLU A 117 25.72 -13.64 -14.51
CA GLU A 117 26.84 -13.76 -13.57
C GLU A 117 26.44 -14.42 -12.24
N LYS A 118 25.21 -14.94 -12.14
CA LYS A 118 24.71 -15.56 -10.92
C LYS A 118 25.56 -16.79 -10.54
N PRO A 119 26.08 -16.86 -9.31
CA PRO A 119 26.72 -18.07 -8.84
C PRO A 119 25.66 -19.12 -8.48
N GLU A 120 25.97 -20.39 -8.73
CA GLU A 120 25.12 -21.51 -8.31
C GLU A 120 25.36 -21.81 -6.82
N PRO A 121 24.33 -21.76 -5.96
CA PRO A 121 24.47 -22.11 -4.55
C PRO A 121 24.79 -23.59 -4.36
N GLN A 122 25.79 -23.89 -3.53
CA GLN A 122 26.20 -25.25 -3.22
C GLN A 122 26.00 -25.53 -1.72
N THR A 123 25.30 -26.61 -1.41
CA THR A 123 25.17 -27.11 -0.04
C THR A 123 26.35 -28.05 0.25
N ILE A 124 27.20 -27.66 1.20
CA ILE A 124 28.40 -28.42 1.58
C ILE A 124 28.40 -28.68 3.09
N LYS A 125 29.23 -29.63 3.51
CA LYS A 125 29.49 -29.89 4.94
C LYS A 125 30.61 -29.02 5.47
N LEU A 126 30.62 -28.72 6.77
CA LEU A 126 31.64 -27.87 7.39
C LEU A 126 33.07 -28.36 7.15
N LYS A 127 33.29 -29.68 7.17
CA LYS A 127 34.60 -30.30 6.85
C LYS A 127 35.10 -30.05 5.42
N GLU A 128 34.21 -29.71 4.51
CA GLU A 128 34.51 -29.44 3.09
C GLU A 128 34.88 -27.98 2.85
N LEU A 129 34.62 -27.11 3.83
CA LEU A 129 35.07 -25.73 3.85
C LEU A 129 36.58 -25.69 4.12
N LYS A 130 37.37 -25.99 3.09
CA LYS A 130 38.82 -26.15 3.23
C LYS A 130 39.57 -24.85 2.87
N PRO A 131 40.58 -24.46 3.67
CA PRO A 131 41.48 -23.37 3.30
C PRO A 131 42.37 -23.78 2.12
N THR A 132 42.42 -22.89 1.12
CA THR A 132 43.51 -22.70 0.14
C THR A 132 44.19 -23.97 -0.41
N SER A 133 43.46 -24.88 -1.04
CA SER A 133 44.06 -26.07 -1.70
C SER A 133 43.75 -26.19 -3.21
N GLY A 134 43.08 -25.20 -3.83
CA GLY A 134 42.73 -25.26 -5.26
C GLY A 134 42.45 -23.88 -5.90
N ASN A 135 41.69 -23.90 -7.00
CA ASN A 135 41.22 -22.70 -7.72
C ASN A 135 40.19 -21.88 -6.92
N THR A 136 39.62 -22.46 -5.86
CA THR A 136 38.68 -21.81 -4.95
C THR A 136 39.40 -21.38 -3.67
N LYS A 137 39.23 -20.12 -3.27
CA LYS A 137 39.85 -19.51 -2.07
C LYS A 137 38.85 -19.31 -0.94
N PHE A 138 39.26 -19.68 0.28
CA PHE A 138 38.54 -19.45 1.53
C PHE A 138 39.55 -19.30 2.69
N PRO A 139 39.35 -18.40 3.67
CA PRO A 139 40.26 -18.22 4.81
C PRO A 139 40.26 -19.40 5.77
N LYS A 140 41.37 -19.54 6.52
CA LYS A 140 41.44 -20.49 7.61
C LYS A 140 40.50 -20.03 8.74
N PHE A 141 39.80 -20.98 9.35
CA PHE A 141 38.96 -20.76 10.53
C PHE A 141 39.16 -21.90 11.53
N GLU A 142 38.71 -21.66 12.76
CA GLU A 142 38.70 -22.65 13.85
C GLU A 142 37.25 -23.04 14.19
N TYR A 143 37.07 -24.28 14.63
CA TYR A 143 35.78 -24.81 15.05
C TYR A 143 35.39 -24.20 16.40
N GLU A 144 34.13 -23.80 16.53
CA GLU A 144 33.55 -23.32 17.78
C GLU A 144 32.91 -24.47 18.56
N PRO A 145 32.79 -24.36 19.91
CA PRO A 145 32.10 -25.34 20.72
C PRO A 145 30.68 -25.65 20.18
N GLY A 146 30.42 -26.91 19.86
CA GLY A 146 29.14 -27.37 19.32
C GLY A 146 29.10 -27.56 17.80
N GLN A 147 30.12 -27.09 17.07
CA GLN A 147 30.23 -27.33 15.62
C GLN A 147 30.74 -28.74 15.32
N ASN A 148 30.11 -29.39 14.34
CA ASN A 148 30.47 -30.72 13.87
C ASN A 148 30.82 -30.69 12.37
N ASP A 149 31.69 -31.62 11.97
CA ASP A 149 32.10 -31.82 10.57
C ASP A 149 30.92 -32.01 9.59
N GLU A 150 29.79 -32.50 10.10
CA GLU A 150 28.57 -32.81 9.34
C GLU A 150 27.58 -31.63 9.27
N ASP A 151 27.88 -30.51 9.93
CA ASP A 151 27.03 -29.32 9.89
C ASP A 151 26.96 -28.79 8.45
N VAL A 152 25.74 -28.44 8.04
CA VAL A 152 25.44 -28.08 6.65
C VAL A 152 25.44 -26.56 6.50
N LEU A 153 26.12 -26.09 5.46
CA LEU A 153 26.13 -24.68 5.07
C LEU A 153 25.94 -24.51 3.56
N THR A 154 25.55 -23.30 3.16
CA THR A 154 25.42 -22.92 1.75
C THR A 154 26.56 -21.99 1.37
N VAL A 155 27.24 -22.30 0.27
CA VAL A 155 28.31 -21.47 -0.29
C VAL A 155 28.01 -21.06 -1.72
N ILE A 156 28.60 -19.95 -2.12
CA ILE A 156 28.66 -19.49 -3.51
C ILE A 156 30.12 -19.29 -3.90
N ASP A 157 30.48 -19.72 -5.10
CA ASP A 157 31.81 -19.56 -5.66
C ASP A 157 31.75 -18.49 -6.77
N VAL A 158 32.40 -17.35 -6.54
CA VAL A 158 32.31 -16.17 -7.42
C VAL A 158 33.68 -15.87 -8.02
N PRO A 159 33.81 -15.69 -9.35
CA PRO A 159 35.06 -15.26 -9.96
C PRO A 159 35.55 -13.92 -9.40
N LYS A 160 36.85 -13.81 -9.10
CA LYS A 160 37.46 -12.58 -8.54
C LYS A 160 37.15 -11.34 -9.37
N ASN A 161 37.25 -11.43 -10.69
CA ASN A 161 37.02 -10.31 -11.62
C ASN A 161 35.60 -9.71 -11.58
N ILE A 162 34.61 -10.49 -11.14
CA ILE A 162 33.24 -10.05 -10.92
C ILE A 162 33.12 -9.52 -9.49
N LEU A 163 33.58 -10.32 -8.51
CA LEU A 163 33.47 -9.98 -7.10
C LEU A 163 34.10 -8.62 -6.76
N GLU A 164 35.31 -8.35 -7.28
CA GLU A 164 36.04 -7.09 -7.06
C GLU A 164 35.28 -5.86 -7.55
N LYS A 165 34.42 -6.01 -8.56
CA LYS A 165 33.63 -4.91 -9.12
C LYS A 165 32.38 -4.62 -8.32
N ILE A 166 31.83 -5.61 -7.61
CA ILE A 166 30.53 -5.52 -6.93
C ILE A 166 30.65 -5.41 -5.41
N LEU A 167 31.69 -6.01 -4.82
CA LEU A 167 31.89 -6.06 -3.38
C LEU A 167 32.09 -4.64 -2.80
N PRO A 168 31.40 -4.25 -1.72
CA PRO A 168 31.62 -2.95 -1.08
C PRO A 168 33.00 -2.87 -0.40
N PRO A 169 33.74 -1.75 -0.50
CA PRO A 169 34.93 -1.50 0.32
C PRO A 169 34.55 -1.38 1.79
N GLU A 170 35.54 -1.45 2.68
CA GLU A 170 35.34 -1.36 4.14
C GLU A 170 34.52 -0.13 4.55
N LYS A 171 34.80 1.03 3.93
CA LYS A 171 34.08 2.28 4.19
C LYS A 171 32.60 2.24 3.78
N ASP A 172 32.26 1.54 2.70
CA ASP A 172 30.88 1.40 2.26
C ASP A 172 30.13 0.44 3.18
N ILE A 173 30.80 -0.63 3.65
CA ILE A 173 30.23 -1.60 4.61
C ILE A 173 29.74 -0.90 5.88
N ALA A 174 30.50 0.07 6.38
CA ALA A 174 30.12 0.87 7.55
C ALA A 174 28.77 1.58 7.38
N LEU A 175 28.39 1.94 6.14
CA LEU A 175 27.20 2.74 5.83
C LEU A 175 25.99 1.88 5.40
N LEU A 176 26.21 0.61 5.08
CA LEU A 176 25.19 -0.28 4.50
C LEU A 176 24.41 -1.10 5.53
N ALA A 177 24.69 -0.96 6.83
CA ALA A 177 23.89 -1.59 7.88
C ALA A 177 23.41 -0.58 8.92
N SER A 178 22.15 -0.68 9.31
CA SER A 178 21.54 0.18 10.33
C SER A 178 20.48 -0.60 11.13
N VAL A 179 20.02 -0.03 12.24
CA VAL A 179 18.90 -0.55 13.02
C VAL A 179 17.73 0.41 12.96
N ASN A 180 16.54 -0.12 12.66
CA ASN A 180 15.31 0.63 12.57
C ASN A 180 14.40 0.27 13.74
N LYS A 181 13.77 1.27 14.35
CA LYS A 181 12.91 1.11 15.52
C LYS A 181 11.73 2.05 15.45
N ILE A 182 10.54 1.56 15.78
CA ILE A 182 9.33 2.38 15.83
C ILE A 182 9.21 3.00 17.22
N THR A 183 9.00 4.31 17.28
CA THR A 183 8.85 5.07 18.53
C THR A 183 7.62 5.97 18.50
N ASN A 184 7.15 6.37 19.68
CA ASN A 184 6.15 7.44 19.81
C ASN A 184 6.82 8.83 19.77
N GLU A 185 6.03 9.90 19.91
CA GLU A 185 6.53 11.28 19.94
C GLU A 185 7.52 11.56 21.10
N LYS A 186 7.45 10.79 22.19
CA LYS A 186 8.34 10.86 23.34
C LYS A 186 9.60 10.00 23.19
N ASN A 187 9.84 9.44 21.99
CA ASN A 187 10.91 8.49 21.68
C ASN A 187 10.86 7.19 22.52
N GLU A 188 9.69 6.84 23.06
CA GLU A 188 9.49 5.56 23.72
C GLU A 188 9.29 4.47 22.67
N SER A 189 9.89 3.30 22.93
CA SER A 189 9.86 2.13 22.04
C SER A 189 8.44 1.60 21.85
N LEU A 190 7.98 1.50 20.61
CA LEU A 190 6.72 0.81 20.25
C LEU A 190 6.96 -0.54 19.57
N SER A 191 8.17 -0.79 19.07
CA SER A 191 8.56 -2.06 18.46
C SER A 191 9.91 -2.55 18.98
N GLU A 192 10.14 -3.84 18.80
CA GLU A 192 11.51 -4.36 18.85
C GLU A 192 12.35 -3.72 17.72
N PRO A 193 13.66 -3.52 17.96
CA PRO A 193 14.59 -3.01 16.97
C PRO A 193 14.90 -4.08 15.93
N LEU A 194 14.95 -3.68 14.65
CA LEU A 194 15.22 -4.56 13.51
C LEU A 194 16.49 -4.11 12.80
N ALA A 195 17.38 -5.05 12.46
CA ALA A 195 18.58 -4.72 11.67
C ALA A 195 18.23 -4.70 10.18
N THR A 196 18.72 -3.71 9.44
CA THR A 196 18.59 -3.60 7.99
C THR A 196 19.96 -3.62 7.35
N ILE A 197 20.15 -4.44 6.33
CA ILE A 197 21.35 -4.46 5.51
C ILE A 197 20.95 -4.09 4.08
N LEU A 198 21.66 -3.13 3.50
CA LEU A 198 21.45 -2.57 2.16
C LEU A 198 22.50 -3.13 1.19
N GLY A 199 22.11 -3.33 -0.06
CA GLY A 199 23.03 -3.54 -1.18
C GLY A 199 23.55 -2.21 -1.73
N ASN A 200 24.64 -2.27 -2.49
CA ASN A 200 25.25 -1.13 -3.18
C ASN A 200 25.03 -1.13 -4.70
N ARG A 201 24.18 -2.03 -5.21
CA ARG A 201 24.03 -2.30 -6.65
C ARG A 201 22.58 -2.31 -7.09
N LEU A 202 22.27 -1.58 -8.15
CA LEU A 202 20.94 -1.53 -8.77
C LEU A 202 20.69 -2.76 -9.68
N PRO A 203 19.47 -3.32 -9.68
CA PRO A 203 19.11 -4.40 -10.59
C PRO A 203 18.93 -3.90 -12.03
N LYS A 204 19.17 -4.80 -12.98
CA LYS A 204 19.06 -4.49 -14.41
C LYS A 204 17.64 -4.74 -14.94
N LYS A 205 17.12 -3.80 -15.71
CA LYS A 205 15.79 -3.90 -16.35
C LYS A 205 15.75 -5.09 -17.32
N GLY A 206 14.67 -5.87 -17.25
CA GLY A 206 14.39 -7.00 -18.12
C GLY A 206 15.07 -8.32 -17.74
N GLU A 207 15.82 -8.36 -16.62
CA GLU A 207 16.55 -9.55 -16.17
C GLU A 207 16.11 -10.00 -14.77
N VAL A 208 16.38 -11.26 -14.45
CA VAL A 208 16.27 -11.78 -13.09
C VAL A 208 17.51 -11.37 -12.29
N SER A 209 17.30 -10.80 -11.11
CA SER A 209 18.37 -10.49 -10.16
C SER A 209 18.31 -11.47 -8.99
N THR A 210 19.46 -11.99 -8.58
CA THR A 210 19.61 -12.89 -7.43
C THR A 210 20.46 -12.19 -6.36
N VAL A 211 19.95 -12.15 -5.13
CA VAL A 211 20.62 -11.49 -4.01
C VAL A 211 21.10 -12.55 -3.02
N HIS A 212 22.32 -12.36 -2.51
CA HIS A 212 22.90 -13.19 -1.46
C HIS A 212 23.32 -12.33 -0.26
N LEU A 213 22.88 -12.73 0.93
CA LEU A 213 23.46 -12.28 2.18
C LEU A 213 24.71 -13.12 2.44
N VAL A 214 25.88 -12.48 2.39
CA VAL A 214 27.18 -13.15 2.51
C VAL A 214 27.89 -12.81 3.82
N ALA A 215 28.59 -13.80 4.36
CA ALA A 215 29.48 -13.64 5.51
C ALA A 215 30.85 -13.10 5.08
N LEU A 216 31.30 -12.03 5.74
CA LEU A 216 32.58 -11.36 5.54
C LEU A 216 33.53 -11.53 6.73
N GLU A 217 33.25 -12.50 7.61
CA GLU A 217 34.09 -12.81 8.77
C GLU A 217 35.55 -13.05 8.34
N GLU A 218 36.46 -12.31 8.97
CA GLU A 218 37.91 -12.38 8.74
C GLU A 218 38.33 -12.21 7.27
N ARG A 219 37.56 -11.43 6.48
CA ARG A 219 37.78 -11.24 5.04
C ARG A 219 38.47 -9.94 4.66
N TYR A 220 38.72 -9.02 5.58
CA TYR A 220 39.36 -7.75 5.28
C TYR A 220 40.76 -7.67 5.89
N ASN A 221 41.65 -6.97 5.21
CA ASN A 221 42.96 -6.65 5.71
C ASN A 221 43.32 -5.23 5.26
N SER A 222 43.59 -4.35 6.23
CA SER A 222 44.06 -2.99 5.98
C SER A 222 43.13 -2.17 5.06
N GLY A 223 41.81 -2.25 5.25
CA GLY A 223 40.83 -1.48 4.45
C GLY A 223 40.31 -2.20 3.19
N THR A 224 40.89 -3.34 2.84
CA THR A 224 40.62 -4.03 1.56
C THR A 224 40.27 -5.50 1.76
N PHE A 225 39.46 -6.04 0.85
CA PHE A 225 39.11 -7.46 0.89
C PHE A 225 40.33 -8.35 0.57
N ASP A 226 40.58 -9.34 1.41
CA ASP A 226 41.67 -10.29 1.25
C ASP A 226 41.25 -11.43 0.30
N TYR A 227 41.71 -11.32 -0.95
CA TYR A 227 41.51 -12.34 -1.98
C TYR A 227 42.47 -13.54 -1.87
N GLN A 228 43.32 -13.60 -0.84
CA GLN A 228 44.24 -14.71 -0.58
C GLN A 228 45.15 -15.06 -1.76
N GLY A 229 45.59 -14.03 -2.50
CA GLY A 229 46.45 -14.18 -3.68
C GLY A 229 45.75 -14.73 -4.94
N ALA A 230 44.42 -14.73 -5.00
CA ALA A 230 43.66 -15.17 -6.16
C ALA A 230 44.00 -14.41 -7.46
N GLY A 231 44.14 -15.15 -8.56
CA GLY A 231 44.17 -14.61 -9.92
C GLY A 231 42.77 -14.13 -10.39
N PRO A 232 42.66 -13.43 -11.53
CA PRO A 232 41.39 -12.86 -12.00
C PRO A 232 40.25 -13.87 -12.23
N ASN A 233 40.60 -15.10 -12.62
CA ASN A 233 39.64 -16.18 -12.92
C ASN A 233 39.51 -17.19 -11.77
N ASP A 234 40.24 -17.01 -10.67
CA ASP A 234 40.09 -17.85 -9.49
C ASP A 234 38.75 -17.56 -8.83
N LEU A 235 38.21 -18.58 -8.16
CA LEU A 235 36.92 -18.51 -7.49
C LEU A 235 37.14 -18.11 -6.02
N ILE A 236 36.34 -17.17 -5.54
CA ILE A 236 36.28 -16.78 -4.15
C ILE A 236 35.03 -17.39 -3.55
N ARG A 237 35.21 -18.21 -2.50
CA ARG A 237 34.10 -18.86 -1.80
C ARG A 237 33.56 -17.95 -0.71
N LEU A 238 32.26 -17.70 -0.76
CA LEU A 238 31.52 -16.96 0.25
C LEU A 238 30.44 -17.85 0.86
N VAL A 239 30.24 -17.76 2.17
CA VAL A 239 29.10 -18.42 2.82
C VAL A 239 27.88 -17.55 2.61
N SER A 240 26.81 -18.13 2.05
CA SER A 240 25.55 -17.45 1.82
C SER A 240 24.56 -17.86 2.91
N LEU A 241 24.19 -16.91 3.75
CA LEU A 241 23.27 -17.12 4.88
C LEU A 241 21.80 -17.06 4.45
N ALA A 242 21.50 -16.25 3.43
CA ALA A 242 20.18 -16.17 2.82
C ALA A 242 20.34 -15.82 1.34
N SER A 243 19.38 -16.25 0.52
CA SER A 243 19.32 -15.92 -0.91
C SER A 243 17.88 -15.82 -1.37
N TRP A 244 17.62 -14.90 -2.29
CA TRP A 244 16.34 -14.78 -3.00
C TRP A 244 16.53 -14.16 -4.38
N SER A 245 15.55 -14.35 -5.25
CA SER A 245 15.54 -13.78 -6.60
C SER A 245 14.27 -12.98 -6.87
N PHE A 246 14.36 -11.99 -7.74
CA PHE A 246 13.22 -11.20 -8.23
C PHE A 246 13.43 -10.79 -9.69
N THR A 247 12.35 -10.43 -10.38
CA THR A 247 12.41 -10.02 -11.79
C THR A 247 12.14 -8.53 -11.92
N CYS A 248 13.07 -7.80 -12.53
CA CYS A 248 12.87 -6.39 -12.84
C CYS A 248 12.21 -6.25 -14.22
N VAL A 249 10.93 -5.88 -14.29
CA VAL A 249 10.26 -5.74 -15.60
C VAL A 249 10.69 -4.50 -16.36
N ASN A 250 10.52 -4.55 -17.68
CA ASN A 250 10.62 -3.38 -18.53
C ASN A 250 9.45 -2.41 -18.22
N SER A 251 9.74 -1.12 -18.18
CA SER A 251 8.94 -0.07 -17.51
C SER A 251 7.57 0.25 -18.14
N LYS A 252 7.08 -0.53 -19.11
CA LYS A 252 5.80 -0.26 -19.80
C LYS A 252 4.57 -0.73 -19.03
N HIS A 253 4.70 -1.69 -18.10
CA HIS A 253 3.60 -2.26 -17.32
C HIS A 253 3.84 -2.12 -15.80
N ASN A 254 4.40 -1.00 -15.35
CA ASN A 254 4.61 -0.75 -13.92
C ASN A 254 3.54 0.21 -13.37
N PHE A 255 3.35 0.20 -12.05
CA PHE A 255 2.34 1.02 -11.35
C PHE A 255 2.28 2.48 -11.83
N ASN A 256 3.43 3.16 -11.85
CA ASN A 256 3.50 4.56 -12.28
C ASN A 256 3.20 4.71 -13.77
N ALA A 257 3.75 3.85 -14.63
CA ALA A 257 3.56 3.92 -16.07
C ALA A 257 2.11 3.63 -16.48
N LEU A 258 1.45 2.66 -15.85
CA LEU A 258 0.04 2.36 -16.08
C LEU A 258 -0.83 3.56 -15.69
N LEU A 259 -0.61 4.13 -14.50
CA LEU A 259 -1.39 5.28 -14.02
C LEU A 259 -1.08 6.59 -14.76
N ILE A 260 0.17 6.85 -15.15
CA ILE A 260 0.56 8.05 -15.91
C ILE A 260 -0.03 8.01 -17.32
N ASN A 261 -0.05 6.83 -17.96
CA ASN A 261 -0.55 6.65 -19.32
C ASN A 261 -2.05 6.27 -19.37
N ILE A 262 -2.74 6.33 -18.24
CA ILE A 262 -4.15 5.94 -18.17
C ILE A 262 -5.00 6.86 -19.05
N ASP A 263 -5.97 6.28 -19.75
CA ASP A 263 -6.92 7.04 -20.55
C ASP A 263 -7.84 7.87 -19.65
N ARG A 264 -7.75 9.19 -19.80
CA ARG A 264 -8.56 10.18 -19.08
C ARG A 264 -9.56 10.90 -19.98
N LYS A 265 -9.77 10.44 -21.22
CA LYS A 265 -10.63 11.14 -22.19
C LYS A 265 -11.87 10.31 -22.53
N PRO A 266 -13.08 10.78 -22.20
CA PRO A 266 -13.41 11.98 -21.40
C PRO A 266 -13.07 11.81 -19.91
N GLU A 267 -12.91 12.92 -19.17
CA GLU A 267 -12.59 12.85 -17.73
C GLU A 267 -13.76 12.35 -16.89
N THR A 268 -14.98 12.60 -17.34
CA THR A 268 -16.22 12.14 -16.73
C THR A 268 -16.75 10.87 -17.39
N LEU A 269 -17.59 10.10 -16.69
CA LEU A 269 -18.19 8.87 -17.21
C LEU A 269 -19.22 9.16 -18.33
N ARG A 270 -18.74 9.40 -19.55
CA ARG A 270 -19.58 9.66 -20.73
C ARG A 270 -18.95 9.12 -22.00
N LEU A 271 -19.75 9.04 -23.06
CA LEU A 271 -19.26 8.63 -24.37
C LEU A 271 -18.44 9.77 -25.00
N PRO A 272 -17.42 9.48 -25.82
CA PRO A 272 -16.68 10.50 -26.54
C PRO A 272 -17.59 11.24 -27.54
N SER A 273 -17.84 12.52 -27.32
CA SER A 273 -18.62 13.36 -28.23
C SER A 273 -17.81 13.77 -29.47
N GLN A 274 -17.78 12.92 -30.50
CA GLN A 274 -17.21 13.26 -31.82
C GLN A 274 -18.21 13.94 -32.77
N GLU A 275 -19.46 14.12 -32.32
CA GLU A 275 -20.53 14.70 -33.12
C GLU A 275 -20.37 16.21 -33.36
N PRO A 276 -20.75 16.72 -34.54
CA PRO A 276 -20.75 18.15 -34.83
C PRO A 276 -21.64 18.91 -33.84
N PRO A 277 -21.31 20.17 -33.49
CA PRO A 277 -22.05 20.97 -32.50
C PRO A 277 -23.55 21.13 -32.77
N GLN A 278 -23.98 20.91 -34.01
CA GLN A 278 -25.37 21.09 -34.45
C GLN A 278 -26.26 19.86 -34.20
N ASN A 279 -25.71 18.71 -33.78
CA ASN A 279 -26.50 17.52 -33.49
C ASN A 279 -27.14 17.62 -32.08
N PRO A 280 -28.48 17.63 -31.94
CA PRO A 280 -29.16 17.70 -30.65
C PRO A 280 -28.75 16.59 -29.67
N ALA A 281 -28.33 15.42 -30.18
CA ALA A 281 -27.85 14.31 -29.36
C ALA A 281 -26.56 14.63 -28.60
N LYS A 282 -25.74 15.58 -29.10
CA LYS A 282 -24.46 15.93 -28.49
C LYS A 282 -24.61 16.39 -27.04
N GLN A 283 -25.62 17.22 -26.76
CA GLN A 283 -25.89 17.72 -25.41
C GLN A 283 -26.16 16.57 -24.43
N TYR A 284 -26.90 15.54 -24.86
CA TYR A 284 -27.20 14.36 -24.05
C TYR A 284 -25.96 13.49 -23.83
N LEU A 285 -25.15 13.26 -24.86
CA LEU A 285 -23.88 12.54 -24.72
C LEU A 285 -22.92 13.27 -23.78
N ASP A 286 -22.85 14.60 -23.86
CA ASP A 286 -22.01 15.42 -22.96
C ASP A 286 -22.47 15.35 -21.50
N LEU A 287 -23.76 15.11 -21.26
CA LEU A 287 -24.36 14.88 -19.94
C LEU A 287 -24.28 13.41 -19.46
N GLY A 288 -23.67 12.52 -20.24
CA GLY A 288 -23.49 11.11 -19.87
C GLY A 288 -24.66 10.19 -20.22
N TYR A 289 -25.61 10.63 -21.05
CA TYR A 289 -26.69 9.78 -21.53
C TYR A 289 -26.20 8.83 -22.63
N VAL A 290 -26.75 7.63 -22.64
CA VAL A 290 -26.48 6.59 -23.62
C VAL A 290 -27.80 6.18 -24.29
N PRO A 291 -27.85 6.05 -25.63
CA PRO A 291 -29.04 5.55 -26.31
C PRO A 291 -29.12 4.04 -26.16
N LEU A 292 -30.23 3.54 -25.62
CA LEU A 292 -30.49 2.12 -25.44
C LEU A 292 -31.76 1.68 -26.17
N HIS A 293 -31.76 0.42 -26.62
CA HIS A 293 -32.97 -0.19 -27.16
C HIS A 293 -34.02 -0.32 -26.06
N HIS A 294 -35.22 0.18 -26.33
CA HIS A 294 -36.33 0.20 -25.39
C HIS A 294 -37.56 -0.48 -26.01
N ALA A 295 -38.01 -1.56 -25.38
CA ALA A 295 -39.28 -2.21 -25.71
C ALA A 295 -40.39 -1.59 -24.86
N LEU A 296 -41.34 -0.91 -25.50
CA LEU A 296 -42.51 -0.32 -24.84
C LEU A 296 -43.47 -1.44 -24.39
N ARG A 297 -44.28 -1.15 -23.36
CA ARG A 297 -45.25 -2.11 -22.82
C ARG A 297 -46.26 -2.64 -23.84
N GLN A 298 -46.54 -1.87 -24.89
CA GLN A 298 -47.44 -2.26 -25.98
C GLN A 298 -46.78 -3.19 -27.02
N GLY A 299 -45.48 -3.48 -26.88
CA GLY A 299 -44.71 -4.35 -27.78
C GLY A 299 -43.89 -3.61 -28.83
N ASP A 300 -44.11 -2.30 -28.99
CA ASP A 300 -43.33 -1.45 -29.90
C ASP A 300 -41.87 -1.35 -29.46
N LYS A 301 -40.97 -1.22 -30.44
CA LYS A 301 -39.54 -1.05 -30.22
C LYS A 301 -39.14 0.38 -30.56
N THR A 302 -38.45 1.04 -29.64
CA THR A 302 -37.91 2.38 -29.81
C THR A 302 -36.49 2.46 -29.24
N ILE A 303 -35.88 3.64 -29.33
CA ILE A 303 -34.62 3.95 -28.64
C ILE A 303 -34.94 5.01 -27.59
N SER A 304 -34.36 4.88 -26.40
CA SER A 304 -34.54 5.82 -25.31
C SER A 304 -33.20 6.17 -24.68
N TRP A 305 -33.12 7.37 -24.16
CA TRP A 305 -31.98 7.87 -23.41
C TRP A 305 -31.97 7.24 -22.02
N TYR A 306 -30.79 6.80 -21.60
CA TYR A 306 -30.52 6.34 -20.25
C TYR A 306 -29.21 6.95 -19.75
N HIS A 307 -29.23 7.60 -18.59
CA HIS A 307 -28.02 7.95 -17.85
C HIS A 307 -27.94 7.15 -16.55
N SER A 308 -26.70 6.86 -16.18
CA SER A 308 -26.33 6.21 -14.93
C SER A 308 -26.52 7.15 -13.73
N PRO A 309 -26.62 6.65 -12.49
CA PRO A 309 -26.49 7.49 -11.29
C PRO A 309 -25.12 8.16 -11.17
N LEU A 310 -24.13 7.74 -11.97
CA LEU A 310 -22.79 8.32 -12.03
C LEU A 310 -22.78 9.43 -13.10
N SER A 311 -23.24 10.62 -12.74
CA SER A 311 -23.43 11.75 -13.65
C SER A 311 -22.13 12.53 -13.92
N THR A 312 -22.13 13.32 -14.99
CA THR A 312 -21.00 14.18 -15.37
C THR A 312 -20.94 15.50 -14.59
N GLY A 313 -21.87 15.73 -13.67
CA GLY A 313 -22.02 16.97 -12.91
C GLY A 313 -23.17 16.87 -11.90
N GLN A 314 -23.34 17.92 -11.09
CA GLN A 314 -24.40 17.94 -10.07
C GLN A 314 -25.79 17.97 -10.71
N SER A 315 -26.68 17.08 -10.27
CA SER A 315 -28.09 17.08 -10.66
C SER A 315 -28.81 18.26 -10.00
N SER A 316 -29.58 19.01 -10.77
CA SER A 316 -30.43 20.11 -10.27
C SER A 316 -31.82 19.64 -9.85
N ASP A 317 -32.17 18.40 -10.19
CA ASP A 317 -33.51 17.86 -10.00
C ASP A 317 -33.69 17.33 -8.58
N ASN A 318 -34.94 17.35 -8.11
CA ASN A 318 -35.28 16.91 -6.77
C ASN A 318 -36.65 16.22 -6.76
N LEU A 319 -36.74 15.07 -6.09
CA LEU A 319 -38.00 14.35 -5.97
C LEU A 319 -38.81 15.00 -4.85
N THR A 320 -39.84 15.77 -5.22
CA THR A 320 -40.68 16.50 -4.27
C THR A 320 -41.71 15.60 -3.59
N ALA A 321 -42.16 14.53 -4.26
CA ALA A 321 -43.10 13.56 -3.70
C ALA A 321 -42.87 12.14 -4.26
N PRO A 322 -43.13 11.09 -3.45
CA PRO A 322 -43.26 9.71 -3.91
C PRO A 322 -44.16 9.53 -5.13
N VAL A 323 -43.81 8.57 -5.97
CA VAL A 323 -44.45 8.35 -7.26
C VAL A 323 -45.23 7.03 -7.25
N ALA A 324 -46.40 7.00 -7.88
CA ALA A 324 -47.26 5.81 -7.84
C ALA A 324 -46.70 4.66 -8.69
N ILE A 325 -46.18 4.98 -9.87
CA ILE A 325 -45.66 4.05 -10.87
C ILE A 325 -44.46 4.67 -11.58
N ALA A 326 -43.50 3.86 -12.04
CA ALA A 326 -42.32 4.37 -12.73
C ALA A 326 -42.62 5.15 -14.01
N ASP A 327 -43.73 4.87 -14.70
CA ASP A 327 -44.07 5.54 -15.96
C ASP A 327 -44.26 7.06 -15.79
N GLN A 328 -44.59 7.52 -14.58
CA GLN A 328 -44.69 8.95 -14.25
C GLN A 328 -43.32 9.65 -14.24
N LEU A 329 -42.22 8.88 -14.21
CA LEU A 329 -40.85 9.38 -14.25
C LEU A 329 -40.24 9.32 -15.66
N MET A 330 -40.98 8.81 -16.66
CA MET A 330 -40.53 8.89 -18.06
C MET A 330 -40.66 10.33 -18.56
N ARG A 331 -39.61 10.84 -19.18
CA ARG A 331 -39.57 12.19 -19.74
C ARG A 331 -39.48 12.09 -21.26
N TYR A 332 -40.25 12.88 -21.98
CA TYR A 332 -40.15 12.96 -23.44
C TYR A 332 -39.37 14.20 -23.81
N ASP A 333 -38.30 14.04 -24.59
CA ASP A 333 -37.56 15.17 -25.16
C ASP A 333 -38.05 15.48 -26.59
N PRO A 334 -38.70 16.63 -26.81
CA PRO A 334 -39.13 17.03 -28.15
C PRO A 334 -37.98 17.28 -29.13
N ASN A 335 -36.78 17.61 -28.65
CA ASN A 335 -35.65 17.95 -29.52
C ASN A 335 -35.03 16.72 -30.19
N THR A 336 -34.88 15.62 -29.44
CA THR A 336 -34.38 14.34 -29.97
C THR A 336 -35.50 13.38 -30.38
N GLY A 337 -36.74 13.62 -29.94
CA GLY A 337 -37.88 12.73 -30.18
C GLY A 337 -37.82 11.42 -29.40
N MET A 338 -36.97 11.36 -28.37
CA MET A 338 -36.70 10.15 -27.57
C MET A 338 -37.22 10.32 -26.14
N PHE A 339 -37.54 9.21 -25.50
CA PHE A 339 -37.81 9.19 -24.07
C PHE A 339 -36.49 9.15 -23.29
N ASP A 340 -36.41 9.87 -22.19
CA ASP A 340 -35.49 9.63 -21.09
C ASP A 340 -36.18 8.73 -20.06
N VAL A 341 -35.59 7.55 -19.86
CA VAL A 341 -36.11 6.49 -18.99
C VAL A 341 -35.30 6.32 -17.70
N SER A 342 -34.32 7.19 -17.45
CA SER A 342 -33.30 7.00 -16.40
C SER A 342 -33.91 6.88 -15.00
N TYR A 343 -34.80 7.81 -14.64
CA TYR A 343 -35.47 7.82 -13.34
C TYR A 343 -36.55 6.75 -13.22
N ALA A 344 -37.26 6.45 -14.30
CA ALA A 344 -38.22 5.35 -14.35
C ALA A 344 -37.51 4.01 -14.12
N MET A 345 -36.34 3.80 -14.73
CA MET A 345 -35.51 2.61 -14.54
C MET A 345 -34.96 2.54 -13.11
N ALA A 346 -34.50 3.66 -12.54
CA ALA A 346 -34.07 3.72 -11.14
C ALA A 346 -35.17 3.24 -10.19
N TRP A 347 -36.38 3.79 -10.35
CA TRP A 347 -37.54 3.41 -9.55
C TRP A 347 -37.89 1.93 -9.69
N GLN A 348 -37.94 1.40 -10.91
CA GLN A 348 -38.24 -0.03 -11.09
C GLN A 348 -37.14 -0.91 -10.51
N LEU A 349 -35.87 -0.54 -10.67
CA LEU A 349 -34.75 -1.28 -10.12
C LEU A 349 -34.84 -1.37 -8.59
N GLY A 350 -35.12 -0.25 -7.91
CA GLY A 350 -35.25 -0.23 -6.45
C GLY A 350 -36.33 -1.17 -5.95
N ARG A 351 -37.48 -1.18 -6.64
CA ARG A 351 -38.57 -2.12 -6.36
C ARG A 351 -38.12 -3.57 -6.58
N MET A 352 -37.44 -3.85 -7.68
CA MET A 352 -36.97 -5.21 -8.01
C MET A 352 -35.92 -5.72 -7.01
N LEU A 353 -34.93 -4.90 -6.66
CA LEU A 353 -33.90 -5.24 -5.67
C LEU A 353 -34.52 -5.55 -4.31
N THR A 354 -35.53 -4.77 -3.91
CA THR A 354 -36.24 -4.99 -2.64
C THR A 354 -37.06 -6.28 -2.69
N LEU A 355 -37.78 -6.54 -3.78
CA LEU A 355 -38.56 -7.78 -3.95
C LEU A 355 -37.68 -9.03 -4.04
N GLN A 356 -36.45 -8.92 -4.56
CA GLN A 356 -35.47 -10.00 -4.56
C GLN A 356 -35.07 -10.38 -3.12
N ASN A 357 -35.02 -9.41 -2.21
CA ASN A 357 -34.79 -9.63 -0.78
C ASN A 357 -36.13 -9.93 -0.06
N GLN A 358 -36.59 -11.19 -0.14
CA GLN A 358 -37.88 -11.60 0.41
C GLN A 358 -38.08 -11.26 1.91
N PRO A 359 -37.12 -11.51 2.82
CA PRO A 359 -37.28 -11.15 4.23
C PRO A 359 -37.53 -9.65 4.42
N LEU A 360 -36.75 -8.81 3.74
CA LEU A 360 -36.89 -7.36 3.81
C LEU A 360 -38.23 -6.87 3.23
N ALA A 361 -38.66 -7.44 2.10
CA ALA A 361 -39.94 -7.08 1.48
C ALA A 361 -41.13 -7.36 2.43
N VAL A 362 -41.10 -8.49 3.15
CA VAL A 362 -42.11 -8.84 4.16
C VAL A 362 -42.04 -7.88 5.36
N GLU A 363 -40.83 -7.53 5.81
CA GLU A 363 -40.64 -6.58 6.91
C GLU A 363 -41.17 -5.18 6.58
N ILE A 364 -40.84 -4.66 5.39
CA ILE A 364 -41.38 -3.38 4.89
C ILE A 364 -42.91 -3.42 4.85
N PHE A 365 -43.48 -4.51 4.30
CA PHE A 365 -44.94 -4.67 4.22
C PHE A 365 -45.59 -4.67 5.62
N ASN A 366 -45.06 -5.44 6.56
CA ASN A 366 -45.58 -5.53 7.93
C ASN A 366 -45.45 -4.21 8.68
N TRP A 367 -44.31 -3.53 8.55
CA TRP A 367 -44.09 -2.23 9.17
C TRP A 367 -45.07 -1.17 8.65
N LYS A 368 -45.27 -1.09 7.32
CA LYS A 368 -46.25 -0.18 6.72
C LYS A 368 -47.67 -0.48 7.18
N ARG A 369 -48.03 -1.76 7.25
CA ARG A 369 -49.35 -2.19 7.74
C ARG A 369 -49.58 -1.81 9.20
N SER A 370 -48.58 -1.99 10.06
CA SER A 370 -48.64 -1.55 11.47
C SER A 370 -48.85 -0.04 11.56
N LYS A 371 -48.08 0.75 10.79
CA LYS A 371 -48.21 2.21 10.76
C LYS A 371 -49.60 2.67 10.31
N ALA A 372 -50.14 2.05 9.27
CA ALA A 372 -51.49 2.36 8.80
C ALA A 372 -52.57 2.03 9.87
N GLN A 373 -52.41 0.92 10.59
CA GLN A 373 -53.30 0.53 11.69
C GLN A 373 -53.24 1.51 12.86
N ASP A 374 -52.02 1.89 13.29
CA ASP A 374 -51.82 2.86 14.37
C ASP A 374 -52.46 4.21 14.03
N LEU A 375 -52.23 4.71 12.81
CA LEU A 375 -52.85 5.96 12.34
C LEU A 375 -54.37 5.87 12.28
N HIS A 376 -54.92 4.74 11.86
CA HIS A 376 -56.37 4.54 11.83
C HIS A 376 -56.98 4.52 13.23
N GLN A 377 -56.33 3.85 14.20
CA GLN A 377 -56.76 3.86 15.60
C GLN A 377 -56.73 5.27 16.20
N ILE A 378 -55.67 6.04 15.92
CA ILE A 378 -55.58 7.44 16.36
C ILE A 378 -56.69 8.28 15.73
N GLN A 379 -56.92 8.14 14.43
CA GLN A 379 -57.97 8.91 13.75
C GLN A 379 -59.36 8.61 14.35
N GLN A 380 -59.64 7.35 14.69
CA GLN A 380 -60.86 6.97 15.40
C GLN A 380 -60.90 7.57 16.81
N GLN A 381 -59.82 7.51 17.59
CA GLN A 381 -59.78 8.11 18.94
C GLN A 381 -59.97 9.64 18.94
N VAL A 382 -59.38 10.35 17.97
CA VAL A 382 -59.51 11.81 17.80
C VAL A 382 -60.92 12.22 17.38
N LEU A 383 -61.63 11.38 16.63
CA LEU A 383 -63.03 11.60 16.26
C LEU A 383 -64.01 11.50 17.45
N HIS A 384 -63.56 11.01 18.62
CA HIS A 384 -64.45 10.65 19.74
C HIS A 384 -64.16 11.35 21.09
N LEU A 385 -63.12 12.19 21.22
CA LEU A 385 -62.74 12.84 22.50
C LEU A 385 -62.26 14.31 22.32
N PRO A 386 -62.68 15.28 23.15
CA PRO A 386 -62.30 16.69 23.01
C PRO A 386 -61.05 17.12 23.82
N PHE A 387 -60.14 16.22 24.22
CA PHE A 387 -58.91 16.63 24.93
C PHE A 387 -57.65 15.84 24.55
N GLN A 388 -56.55 16.60 24.52
CA GLN A 388 -55.18 16.25 24.13
C GLN A 388 -54.69 14.95 24.77
N SER A 389 -54.17 14.03 23.94
CA SER A 389 -53.22 13.00 24.35
C SER A 389 -52.04 13.07 23.39
N THR A 390 -50.89 13.52 23.87
CA THR A 390 -49.60 13.39 23.18
C THR A 390 -49.18 11.93 23.25
N THR A 391 -49.72 11.13 22.34
CA THR A 391 -49.25 9.76 22.14
C THR A 391 -47.93 9.86 21.38
N GLU A 392 -46.80 9.66 22.07
CA GLU A 392 -45.50 9.54 21.41
C GLU A 392 -45.52 8.29 20.52
N ILE A 393 -45.68 8.53 19.22
CA ILE A 393 -45.58 7.48 18.21
C ILE A 393 -44.09 7.10 18.17
N ASN A 394 -43.76 5.86 18.52
CA ASN A 394 -42.42 5.35 18.22
C ASN A 394 -42.33 5.15 16.68
N GLN A 395 -41.80 6.16 16.00
CA GLN A 395 -41.79 6.32 14.54
C GLN A 395 -40.55 5.75 13.87
N ASP A 396 -39.66 5.13 14.65
CA ASP A 396 -38.36 4.77 14.13
C ASP A 396 -38.45 3.62 13.12
N LEU A 397 -37.68 3.78 12.05
CA LEU A 397 -37.57 2.81 10.97
C LEU A 397 -36.82 1.59 11.51
N PRO A 398 -37.34 0.36 11.32
CA PRO A 398 -36.61 -0.86 11.68
C PRO A 398 -35.19 -0.85 11.13
N THR A 399 -34.22 -1.34 11.91
CA THR A 399 -32.79 -1.26 11.59
C THR A 399 -32.46 -1.92 10.25
N ALA A 400 -33.12 -3.03 9.92
CA ALA A 400 -32.91 -3.72 8.64
C ALA A 400 -33.35 -2.86 7.44
N ILE A 401 -34.48 -2.17 7.57
CA ILE A 401 -34.96 -1.23 6.55
C ILE A 401 -33.99 -0.03 6.48
N ALA A 402 -33.61 0.57 7.60
CA ALA A 402 -32.65 1.68 7.61
C ALA A 402 -31.31 1.33 6.96
N SER A 403 -30.74 0.16 7.27
CA SER A 403 -29.50 -0.34 6.67
C SER A 403 -29.64 -0.55 5.16
N TRP A 404 -30.79 -1.07 4.70
CA TRP A 404 -31.04 -1.25 3.27
C TRP A 404 -31.05 0.08 2.51
N PHE A 405 -31.69 1.11 3.04
CA PHE A 405 -31.73 2.42 2.40
C PHE A 405 -30.36 3.11 2.40
N GLN A 406 -29.56 2.94 3.45
CA GLN A 406 -28.15 3.38 3.48
C GLN A 406 -27.30 2.66 2.42
N ASP A 407 -27.50 1.36 2.24
CA ASP A 407 -26.82 0.60 1.19
C ASP A 407 -27.22 1.07 -0.21
N LEU A 408 -28.51 1.36 -0.43
CA LEU A 408 -29.01 1.92 -1.70
C LEU A 408 -28.50 3.34 -1.97
N GLU A 409 -28.35 4.18 -0.94
CA GLU A 409 -27.75 5.51 -1.05
C GLU A 409 -26.32 5.44 -1.57
N LEU A 410 -25.56 4.43 -1.11
CA LEU A 410 -24.22 4.12 -1.58
C LEU A 410 -24.23 3.20 -2.82
N LEU A 411 -25.35 3.05 -3.52
CA LEU A 411 -25.51 2.24 -4.73
C LEU A 411 -25.05 0.78 -4.58
N LYS A 412 -25.06 0.22 -3.37
CA LYS A 412 -24.71 -1.19 -3.16
C LYS A 412 -25.80 -2.07 -3.75
N ASN A 413 -25.42 -3.24 -4.24
CA ASN A 413 -26.30 -4.19 -4.93
C ASN A 413 -26.91 -3.69 -6.26
N VAL A 414 -26.57 -2.47 -6.71
CA VAL A 414 -26.95 -2.00 -8.06
C VAL A 414 -26.12 -2.76 -9.10
N PRO A 415 -26.74 -3.43 -10.08
CA PRO A 415 -26.00 -4.18 -11.08
C PRO A 415 -25.08 -3.29 -11.93
N PHE A 416 -23.91 -3.80 -12.30
CA PHE A 416 -22.89 -3.02 -13.03
C PHE A 416 -23.42 -2.36 -14.30
N ASN A 417 -24.30 -3.01 -15.05
CA ASN A 417 -24.88 -2.48 -16.29
C ASN A 417 -25.78 -1.24 -16.09
N TYR A 418 -26.25 -0.97 -14.86
CA TYR A 418 -26.92 0.29 -14.53
C TYR A 418 -25.92 1.41 -14.18
N LEU A 419 -24.72 1.05 -13.72
CA LEU A 419 -23.64 2.01 -13.44
C LEU A 419 -22.87 2.39 -14.71
N VAL A 420 -22.58 1.40 -15.55
CA VAL A 420 -21.83 1.53 -16.81
C VAL A 420 -22.62 0.81 -17.92
N PRO A 421 -23.63 1.48 -18.52
CA PRO A 421 -24.52 0.84 -19.50
C PRO A 421 -23.88 0.52 -20.85
N ASP A 422 -22.74 1.13 -21.17
CA ASP A 422 -21.99 0.89 -22.41
C ASP A 422 -20.50 0.72 -22.08
N THR A 423 -19.87 -0.31 -22.64
CA THR A 423 -18.46 -0.65 -22.40
C THR A 423 -17.49 0.45 -22.82
N ARG A 424 -17.90 1.34 -23.75
CA ARG A 424 -17.10 2.48 -24.20
C ARG A 424 -17.02 3.61 -23.18
N LEU A 425 -17.88 3.62 -22.16
CA LEU A 425 -17.82 4.59 -21.06
C LEU A 425 -16.57 4.36 -20.18
N LEU A 426 -16.17 3.09 -20.01
CA LEU A 426 -15.08 2.67 -19.15
C LEU A 426 -14.19 1.60 -19.84
N PRO A 427 -13.45 1.97 -20.91
CA PRO A 427 -12.53 1.07 -21.60
C PRO A 427 -11.39 0.60 -20.68
N PRO A 428 -10.64 -0.47 -21.04
CA PRO A 428 -9.45 -0.88 -20.30
C PRO A 428 -8.42 0.24 -20.19
N GLU A 429 -7.69 0.28 -19.07
CA GLU A 429 -6.75 1.34 -18.71
C GLU A 429 -7.37 2.75 -18.77
N SER A 430 -8.51 2.95 -18.08
CA SER A 430 -9.19 4.23 -18.02
C SER A 430 -9.58 4.67 -16.60
N LEU A 431 -9.62 5.98 -16.40
CA LEU A 431 -10.07 6.64 -15.18
C LEU A 431 -11.19 7.63 -15.52
N ARG A 432 -12.32 7.52 -14.82
CA ARG A 432 -13.50 8.38 -15.00
C ARG A 432 -13.98 8.92 -13.66
N PHE A 433 -14.12 10.23 -13.53
CA PHE A 433 -14.76 10.88 -12.39
C PHE A 433 -16.27 11.00 -12.61
N PHE A 434 -17.02 11.11 -11.52
CA PHE A 434 -18.46 11.32 -11.57
C PHE A 434 -18.99 12.00 -10.30
N TRP A 435 -20.20 12.55 -10.43
CA TRP A 435 -21.06 12.95 -9.33
C TRP A 435 -22.12 11.87 -9.14
N ILE A 436 -22.62 11.71 -7.91
CA ILE A 436 -23.81 10.90 -7.69
C ILE A 436 -25.03 11.77 -7.97
N ASP A 437 -25.89 11.31 -8.88
CA ASP A 437 -27.20 11.91 -9.11
C ASP A 437 -28.14 11.58 -7.95
N SER A 438 -28.33 12.55 -7.06
CA SER A 438 -29.23 12.46 -5.91
C SER A 438 -30.67 12.17 -6.32
N TYR A 439 -31.13 12.69 -7.46
CA TYR A 439 -32.49 12.47 -7.93
C TYR A 439 -32.68 11.04 -8.45
N TRP A 440 -31.66 10.48 -9.10
CA TRP A 440 -31.65 9.06 -9.47
C TRP A 440 -31.72 8.15 -8.23
N VAL A 441 -30.90 8.44 -7.21
CA VAL A 441 -30.92 7.71 -5.92
C VAL A 441 -32.26 7.87 -5.21
N ASP A 442 -32.85 9.06 -5.21
CA ASP A 442 -34.17 9.31 -4.64
C ASP A 442 -35.27 8.49 -5.31
N CYS A 443 -35.20 8.32 -6.63
CA CYS A 443 -36.11 7.50 -7.40
C CYS A 443 -35.89 6.01 -7.10
N LEU A 444 -34.64 5.56 -6.99
CA LEU A 444 -34.29 4.20 -6.57
C LEU A 444 -34.87 3.86 -5.19
N GLN A 445 -34.66 4.75 -4.22
CA GLN A 445 -35.19 4.59 -2.87
C GLN A 445 -36.73 4.65 -2.86
N ASP A 446 -37.37 5.54 -3.62
CA ASP A 446 -38.84 5.55 -3.71
C ASP A 446 -39.39 4.24 -4.29
N GLY A 447 -38.70 3.70 -5.29
CA GLY A 447 -39.00 2.41 -5.88
C GLY A 447 -38.89 1.27 -4.89
N ALA A 448 -37.80 1.23 -4.12
CA ALA A 448 -37.61 0.25 -3.04
C ALA A 448 -38.72 0.35 -1.99
N PHE A 449 -39.06 1.58 -1.59
CA PHE A 449 -40.14 1.83 -0.66
C PHE A 449 -41.53 1.56 -1.25
N SER A 450 -41.68 1.43 -2.56
CA SER A 450 -42.99 1.16 -3.19
C SER A 450 -43.56 -0.23 -2.88
N VAL A 451 -42.74 -1.14 -2.38
CA VAL A 451 -43.18 -2.48 -1.96
C VAL A 451 -44.25 -2.36 -0.88
N GLY A 452 -45.39 -3.00 -1.10
CA GLY A 452 -46.54 -2.96 -0.21
C GLY A 452 -47.55 -1.82 -0.47
N ARG A 453 -47.34 -0.96 -1.49
CA ARG A 453 -48.37 -0.01 -1.94
C ARG A 453 -49.51 -0.76 -2.65
N VAL A 454 -50.74 -0.66 -2.13
CA VAL A 454 -51.94 -1.27 -2.73
C VAL A 454 -52.97 -0.21 -3.11
N THR A 455 -53.07 0.85 -2.32
CA THR A 455 -54.07 1.92 -2.44
C THR A 455 -53.43 3.30 -2.59
N LYS A 456 -54.24 4.28 -3.01
CA LYS A 456 -53.81 5.69 -3.04
C LYS A 456 -53.53 6.24 -1.64
N GLU A 457 -54.16 5.69 -0.60
CA GLU A 457 -53.90 6.09 0.78
C GLU A 457 -52.51 5.61 1.24
N ASP A 458 -52.05 4.43 0.82
CA ASP A 458 -50.70 3.95 1.14
C ASP A 458 -49.63 4.90 0.59
N LEU A 459 -49.83 5.42 -0.63
CA LEU A 459 -48.96 6.44 -1.22
C LEU A 459 -48.99 7.75 -0.41
N ARG A 460 -50.17 8.17 0.07
CA ARG A 460 -50.32 9.38 0.88
C ARG A 460 -49.60 9.25 2.23
N LEU A 461 -49.67 8.08 2.86
CA LEU A 461 -48.97 7.77 4.10
C LEU A 461 -47.45 7.74 3.92
N ASP A 462 -46.96 7.22 2.79
CA ASP A 462 -45.54 7.25 2.44
C ASP A 462 -45.03 8.70 2.27
N VAL A 463 -45.80 9.58 1.62
CA VAL A 463 -45.46 11.01 1.45
C VAL A 463 -45.29 11.68 2.81
N GLN A 464 -46.20 11.43 3.75
CA GLN A 464 -46.14 11.99 5.11
C GLN A 464 -44.94 11.44 5.89
N SER A 465 -44.66 10.15 5.78
CA SER A 465 -43.53 9.50 6.47
C SER A 465 -42.17 9.97 5.94
N ARG A 466 -42.02 10.11 4.61
CA ARG A 466 -40.76 10.53 3.97
C ARG A 466 -40.47 12.02 4.14
N SER A 467 -41.50 12.87 4.13
CA SER A 467 -41.33 14.33 4.37
C SER A 467 -40.88 14.65 5.80
N LEU A 468 -41.33 13.89 6.81
CA LEU A 468 -40.87 13.99 8.21
C LEU A 468 -39.43 13.52 8.41
N GLN A 469 -38.94 12.58 7.60
CA GLN A 469 -37.57 12.07 7.68
C GLN A 469 -36.58 12.94 6.90
N ARG A 470 -36.96 13.47 5.73
CA ARG A 470 -36.12 14.40 4.95
C ARG A 470 -35.79 15.69 5.73
N SER A 471 -36.60 16.08 6.72
CA SER A 471 -36.31 17.19 7.62
C SER A 471 -35.36 16.83 8.78
N LYS A 472 -35.11 15.55 9.05
CA LYS A 472 -34.27 15.05 10.16
C LYS A 472 -32.94 14.43 9.70
N THR A 473 -32.86 13.88 8.50
CA THR A 473 -31.62 13.35 7.90
C THR A 473 -31.05 14.35 6.90
N GLN A 474 -29.78 14.74 7.12
CA GLN A 474 -28.98 15.66 6.31
C GLN A 474 -29.26 15.58 4.80
N SER A 475 -29.96 16.60 4.28
CA SER A 475 -30.10 16.87 2.86
C SER A 475 -28.76 17.19 2.19
N ASP A 476 -28.62 16.79 0.93
CA ASP A 476 -27.71 17.37 -0.07
C ASP A 476 -26.21 17.38 0.25
N LYS A 477 -25.67 16.29 0.81
CA LYS A 477 -24.22 16.11 0.79
C LYS A 477 -23.80 15.71 -0.61
N THR A 478 -23.06 16.58 -1.29
CA THR A 478 -22.41 16.26 -2.57
C THR A 478 -21.55 15.01 -2.41
N ILE A 479 -21.86 13.95 -3.15
CA ILE A 479 -21.01 12.75 -3.24
C ILE A 479 -20.40 12.73 -4.63
N THR A 480 -19.08 12.62 -4.68
CA THR A 480 -18.33 12.42 -5.93
C THR A 480 -17.47 11.18 -5.82
N GLY A 481 -16.96 10.70 -6.95
CA GLY A 481 -16.15 9.50 -6.97
C GLY A 481 -15.40 9.31 -8.27
N PHE A 482 -14.76 8.15 -8.36
CA PHE A 482 -14.13 7.70 -9.60
C PHE A 482 -14.35 6.21 -9.83
N LEU A 483 -14.31 5.85 -11.11
CA LEU A 483 -14.17 4.49 -11.62
C LEU A 483 -12.80 4.36 -12.24
N LEU A 484 -12.05 3.36 -11.79
CA LEU A 484 -10.74 3.00 -12.34
C LEU A 484 -10.85 1.61 -12.95
N HIS A 485 -10.61 1.50 -14.25
CA HIS A 485 -10.48 0.22 -14.95
C HIS A 485 -9.02 0.06 -15.37
N SER A 486 -8.23 -0.68 -14.61
CA SER A 486 -6.79 -0.86 -14.85
C SER A 486 -6.25 -2.14 -14.22
N GLU A 487 -5.24 -2.75 -14.84
CA GLU A 487 -4.43 -3.84 -14.27
C GLU A 487 -3.81 -3.46 -12.92
N VAL A 488 -3.71 -2.16 -12.60
CA VAL A 488 -3.24 -1.68 -11.29
C VAL A 488 -4.11 -2.22 -10.14
N VAL A 489 -5.42 -2.38 -10.37
CA VAL A 489 -6.36 -2.83 -9.35
C VAL A 489 -6.11 -4.28 -8.95
N SER A 490 -5.89 -5.17 -9.92
CA SER A 490 -5.58 -6.58 -9.67
C SER A 490 -4.12 -6.81 -9.26
N GLY A 491 -3.20 -6.06 -9.87
CA GLY A 491 -1.75 -6.23 -9.67
C GLY A 491 -1.24 -5.72 -8.33
N TRP A 492 -1.94 -4.76 -7.69
CA TRP A 492 -1.51 -4.15 -6.43
C TRP A 492 -2.65 -4.08 -5.40
N PRO A 493 -2.99 -5.19 -4.71
CA PRO A 493 -4.04 -5.22 -3.68
C PRO A 493 -3.83 -4.24 -2.52
N GLY A 494 -2.59 -3.81 -2.28
CA GLY A 494 -2.20 -2.80 -1.29
C GLY A 494 -2.43 -1.34 -1.73
N LEU A 495 -3.25 -1.10 -2.76
CA LEU A 495 -3.55 0.24 -3.26
C LEU A 495 -4.20 1.12 -2.18
N GLU A 496 -3.57 2.25 -1.90
CA GLU A 496 -4.08 3.34 -1.06
C GLU A 496 -4.66 4.44 -1.95
N ILE A 497 -5.76 5.01 -1.48
CA ILE A 497 -6.57 5.97 -2.22
C ILE A 497 -6.81 7.15 -1.29
N GLU A 498 -6.45 8.35 -1.73
CA GLU A 498 -6.71 9.58 -1.01
C GLU A 498 -7.36 10.60 -1.94
N GLY A 499 -8.48 11.18 -1.51
CA GLY A 499 -9.17 12.25 -2.23
C GLY A 499 -9.09 13.56 -1.47
N TYR A 500 -8.99 14.68 -2.19
CA TYR A 500 -8.90 16.01 -1.60
C TYR A 500 -9.85 17.00 -2.28
N SER A 501 -10.33 17.97 -1.49
CA SER A 501 -11.27 19.02 -1.92
C SER A 501 -10.63 20.16 -2.72
N ASN A 502 -9.30 20.31 -2.67
CA ASN A 502 -8.56 21.36 -3.36
C ASN A 502 -7.80 20.80 -4.57
N PRO A 503 -7.71 21.55 -5.68
CA PRO A 503 -6.84 21.19 -6.79
C PRO A 503 -5.39 21.44 -6.38
N VAL A 504 -4.59 20.38 -6.32
CA VAL A 504 -3.16 20.48 -5.99
C VAL A 504 -2.38 19.86 -7.14
N THR A 505 -1.49 20.63 -7.74
CA THR A 505 -0.65 20.17 -8.86
C THR A 505 0.76 19.85 -8.38
N GLY A 506 1.38 18.83 -8.96
CA GLY A 506 2.74 18.42 -8.60
C GLY A 506 2.80 17.54 -7.36
N THR A 507 3.95 17.56 -6.68
CA THR A 507 4.27 16.69 -5.54
C THR A 507 4.03 17.35 -4.18
N GLU A 508 3.37 18.52 -4.15
CA GLU A 508 3.13 19.26 -2.90
C GLU A 508 2.29 18.43 -1.91
N PHE A 509 2.71 18.47 -0.65
CA PHE A 509 2.01 17.82 0.45
C PHE A 509 0.65 18.47 0.67
N VAL A 510 -0.40 17.66 0.82
CA VAL A 510 -1.75 18.14 1.12
C VAL A 510 -2.06 17.80 2.56
N GLY A 511 -2.26 18.83 3.38
CA GLY A 511 -2.58 18.68 4.80
C GLY A 511 -3.87 17.87 5.03
N PRO A 512 -3.97 17.18 6.18
CA PRO A 512 -5.12 16.32 6.51
C PRO A 512 -6.45 17.08 6.57
N GLU A 513 -6.43 18.40 6.76
CA GLU A 513 -7.62 19.25 6.77
C GLU A 513 -8.41 19.27 5.45
N ASN A 514 -7.75 18.96 4.31
CA ASN A 514 -8.39 18.94 2.99
C ASN A 514 -8.73 17.53 2.50
N LYS A 515 -8.48 16.50 3.32
CA LYS A 515 -8.70 15.09 2.96
C LYS A 515 -10.18 14.74 3.06
N LEU A 516 -10.73 14.20 1.98
CA LEU A 516 -12.11 13.74 1.91
C LEU A 516 -12.28 12.38 2.58
N THR A 517 -13.45 12.16 3.18
CA THR A 517 -13.81 10.86 3.78
C THR A 517 -14.31 9.92 2.68
N ILE A 518 -13.77 8.70 2.63
CA ILE A 518 -14.25 7.65 1.72
C ILE A 518 -15.54 7.06 2.29
N LEU A 519 -16.63 7.12 1.51
CA LEU A 519 -17.93 6.57 1.87
C LEU A 519 -18.11 5.11 1.42
N ARG A 520 -17.56 4.77 0.25
CA ARG A 520 -17.57 3.42 -0.32
C ARG A 520 -16.29 3.20 -1.10
N ARG A 521 -15.65 2.05 -0.91
CA ARG A 521 -14.58 1.52 -1.76
C ARG A 521 -14.95 0.08 -2.07
N ASP A 522 -15.02 -0.25 -3.35
CA ASP A 522 -15.49 -1.56 -3.78
C ASP A 522 -14.78 -1.99 -5.06
N GLN A 523 -14.35 -3.25 -5.12
CA GLN A 523 -13.75 -3.84 -6.31
C GLN A 523 -14.86 -4.60 -7.05
N LEU A 524 -15.40 -3.99 -8.11
CA LEU A 524 -16.55 -4.52 -8.83
C LEU A 524 -16.17 -5.71 -9.74
N ALA A 525 -14.91 -5.75 -10.19
CA ALA A 525 -14.28 -6.83 -10.93
C ALA A 525 -12.77 -6.78 -10.70
N ASP A 526 -12.02 -7.80 -11.12
CA ASP A 526 -10.55 -7.89 -10.90
C ASP A 526 -9.82 -6.59 -11.23
N ASN A 527 -10.18 -5.94 -12.34
CA ASN A 527 -9.54 -4.72 -12.83
C ASN A 527 -10.39 -3.44 -12.62
N ILE A 528 -11.55 -3.51 -11.96
CA ILE A 528 -12.48 -2.38 -11.84
C ILE A 528 -12.67 -2.00 -10.37
N LEU A 529 -12.28 -0.77 -10.05
CA LEU A 529 -12.39 -0.18 -8.72
C LEU A 529 -13.36 1.00 -8.73
N LEU A 530 -14.27 1.01 -7.75
CA LEU A 530 -15.23 2.07 -7.48
C LEU A 530 -14.92 2.73 -6.14
N CYS A 531 -14.84 4.05 -6.10
CA CYS A 531 -14.62 4.80 -4.86
C CYS A 531 -15.50 6.05 -4.77
N PHE A 532 -16.16 6.25 -3.62
CA PHE A 532 -17.00 7.41 -3.30
C PHE A 532 -16.39 8.24 -2.18
N PHE A 533 -16.47 9.55 -2.31
CA PHE A 533 -16.02 10.54 -1.35
C PHE A 533 -17.18 11.42 -0.87
N ALA A 534 -17.19 11.75 0.42
CA ALA A 534 -18.08 12.75 0.99
C ALA A 534 -17.55 14.16 0.66
N GLY A 535 -18.05 14.77 -0.40
CA GLY A 535 -17.63 16.06 -0.93
C GLY A 535 -17.24 15.99 -2.42
N GLU A 536 -16.78 17.12 -2.96
CA GLU A 536 -16.27 17.21 -4.34
C GLU A 536 -14.78 16.88 -4.39
N VAL A 537 -14.41 15.78 -5.07
CA VAL A 537 -13.03 15.37 -5.27
C VAL A 537 -12.39 16.18 -6.41
N LYS A 538 -11.38 16.99 -6.07
CA LYS A 538 -10.61 17.78 -7.04
C LYS A 538 -9.22 17.19 -7.29
N THR A 539 -8.69 16.48 -6.30
CA THR A 539 -7.41 15.76 -6.42
C THR A 539 -7.58 14.34 -5.91
N LEU A 540 -7.07 13.37 -6.66
CA LEU A 540 -7.04 11.95 -6.33
C LEU A 540 -5.58 11.48 -6.34
N ASP A 541 -5.13 10.94 -5.22
CA ASP A 541 -3.83 10.33 -5.07
C ASP A 541 -3.98 8.81 -4.94
N LEU A 542 -3.27 8.08 -5.81
CA LEU A 542 -3.15 6.64 -5.77
C LEU A 542 -1.71 6.29 -5.36
N SER A 543 -1.55 5.55 -4.28
CA SER A 543 -0.23 5.12 -3.78
C SER A 543 -0.23 3.67 -3.35
N LEU A 544 0.96 3.10 -3.19
CA LEU A 544 1.10 1.77 -2.59
C LEU A 544 1.25 1.90 -1.07
N LYS A 545 0.55 1.05 -0.31
CA LYS A 545 0.76 0.94 1.13
C LYS A 545 2.24 0.72 1.42
N GLY A 546 2.84 1.64 2.16
CA GLY A 546 4.23 1.55 2.61
C GLY A 546 4.36 0.46 3.67
N SER A 547 4.33 -0.81 3.29
CA SER A 547 4.52 -1.92 4.23
C SER A 547 5.99 -2.14 4.60
N THR A 548 6.92 -1.58 3.81
CA THR A 548 8.36 -1.63 4.02
C THR A 548 9.00 -0.32 3.57
N VAL A 549 9.99 0.15 4.32
CA VAL A 549 10.80 1.32 3.96
C VAL A 549 11.64 0.94 2.74
N ASN A 550 11.23 1.36 1.55
CA ASN A 550 11.97 1.06 0.33
C ASN A 550 13.18 2.00 0.24
N CYS A 551 14.38 1.45 0.04
CA CYS A 551 15.58 2.25 -0.19
C CYS A 551 15.95 2.23 -1.67
N GLY A 552 16.32 3.39 -2.21
CA GLY A 552 16.60 3.51 -3.64
C GLY A 552 16.95 4.91 -4.11
N VAL A 553 16.93 5.07 -5.42
CA VAL A 553 17.16 6.30 -6.17
C VAL A 553 15.88 6.74 -6.87
N ASP A 554 15.87 7.94 -7.45
CA ASP A 554 14.71 8.44 -8.20
C ASP A 554 14.41 7.55 -9.41
N PRO A 555 13.18 7.55 -9.94
CA PRO A 555 12.82 6.80 -11.14
C PRO A 555 13.77 7.05 -12.32
N ILE A 556 14.27 5.97 -12.93
CA ILE A 556 15.30 6.03 -13.99
C ILE A 556 14.64 6.15 -15.38
N TYR A 557 14.86 7.30 -16.03
CA TYR A 557 14.40 7.58 -17.40
C TYR A 557 15.53 7.43 -18.44
N THR A 558 15.21 6.90 -19.60
CA THR A 558 16.19 6.66 -20.68
C THR A 558 16.81 7.98 -21.15
N GLY A 559 18.14 8.08 -21.11
CA GLY A 559 18.89 9.26 -21.56
C GLY A 559 18.98 10.39 -20.52
N SER A 560 18.50 10.18 -19.30
CA SER A 560 18.68 11.11 -18.17
C SER A 560 19.68 10.53 -17.15
N PRO A 561 20.45 11.39 -16.46
CA PRO A 561 21.28 10.94 -15.34
C PRO A 561 20.40 10.37 -14.22
N ILE A 562 20.92 9.37 -13.50
CA ILE A 562 20.25 8.81 -12.33
C ILE A 562 20.44 9.80 -11.17
N THR A 563 19.33 10.22 -10.57
CA THR A 563 19.33 11.20 -9.48
C THR A 563 18.76 10.64 -8.18
N LYS A 564 19.00 11.36 -7.09
CA LYS A 564 18.35 11.14 -5.80
C LYS A 564 17.82 12.47 -5.26
N GLY A 565 16.54 12.53 -4.96
CA GLY A 565 15.92 13.64 -4.24
C GLY A 565 16.47 13.77 -2.82
N LEU A 566 16.72 15.01 -2.39
CA LEU A 566 17.19 15.28 -1.03
C LEU A 566 16.04 15.10 -0.03
N ARG A 567 16.28 14.30 1.02
CA ARG A 567 15.34 14.09 2.13
C ARG A 567 15.97 14.55 3.43
N LYS A 568 15.26 15.35 4.21
CA LYS A 568 15.69 15.77 5.54
C LYS A 568 15.53 14.62 6.55
N LEU A 569 16.27 14.70 7.65
CA LEU A 569 16.23 13.69 8.71
C LEU A 569 14.93 13.68 9.53
N ASP A 570 14.10 14.73 9.42
CA ASP A 570 12.75 14.78 9.97
C ASP A 570 11.72 14.01 9.11
N GLY A 571 12.13 13.55 7.93
CA GLY A 571 11.30 12.82 6.97
C GLY A 571 10.80 13.67 5.80
N ASP A 572 10.90 15.00 5.88
CA ASP A 572 10.41 15.91 4.84
C ASP A 572 11.30 15.87 3.59
N GLN A 573 10.70 16.04 2.41
CA GLN A 573 11.47 16.26 1.19
C GLN A 573 12.06 17.66 1.19
N ALA A 574 13.36 17.75 0.89
CA ALA A 574 14.04 19.02 0.65
C ALA A 574 13.97 19.37 -0.85
N THR A 575 14.14 20.65 -1.16
CA THR A 575 14.27 21.11 -2.54
C THR A 575 15.66 20.81 -3.07
N GLY A 576 15.73 20.00 -4.14
CA GLY A 576 16.97 19.69 -4.83
C GLY A 576 17.18 18.19 -5.07
N THR A 577 18.03 17.89 -6.03
CA THR A 577 18.42 16.53 -6.42
C THR A 577 19.94 16.47 -6.52
N ILE A 578 20.51 15.29 -6.24
CA ILE A 578 21.92 15.00 -6.48
C ILE A 578 22.04 13.96 -7.59
N ASN A 579 23.14 13.99 -8.35
CA ASN A 579 23.48 12.91 -9.25
C ASN A 579 24.02 11.73 -8.44
N VAL A 580 23.59 10.51 -8.78
CA VAL A 580 24.04 9.30 -8.10
C VAL A 580 25.44 8.94 -8.60
N PRO A 581 26.46 8.88 -7.72
CA PRO A 581 27.82 8.52 -8.13
C PRO A 581 27.93 7.00 -8.27
N PHE A 582 28.61 6.55 -9.34
CA PHE A 582 28.82 5.13 -9.63
C PHE A 582 30.29 4.77 -9.57
N ARG A 583 30.60 3.68 -8.86
CA ARG A 583 31.92 3.03 -8.97
C ARG A 583 32.03 2.27 -10.28
N ASN A 584 30.92 1.70 -10.75
CA ASN A 584 30.82 1.08 -12.06
C ASN A 584 29.41 1.28 -12.63
N GLU A 585 29.27 2.26 -13.52
CA GLU A 585 27.99 2.63 -14.13
C GLU A 585 27.38 1.49 -14.95
N ASN A 586 28.20 0.75 -15.71
CA ASN A 586 27.75 -0.38 -16.53
C ASN A 586 27.15 -1.52 -15.70
N LEU A 587 27.65 -1.71 -14.47
CA LEU A 587 27.15 -2.74 -13.56
C LEU A 587 26.11 -2.20 -12.56
N GLY A 588 25.81 -0.90 -12.57
CA GLY A 588 24.88 -0.26 -11.63
C GLY A 588 25.39 -0.23 -10.19
N VAL A 589 26.70 -0.24 -9.98
CA VAL A 589 27.31 -0.24 -8.63
C VAL A 589 27.52 1.20 -8.16
N ILE A 590 26.75 1.60 -7.16
CA ILE A 590 26.78 2.93 -6.55
C ILE A 590 28.04 3.07 -5.68
N ASN A 591 28.68 4.23 -5.73
CA ASN A 591 29.75 4.60 -4.82
C ASN A 591 29.16 5.17 -3.53
N ILE A 592 29.05 4.37 -2.47
CA ILE A 592 28.31 4.74 -1.25
C ILE A 592 29.04 5.84 -0.47
N GLU A 593 30.38 5.78 -0.38
CA GLU A 593 31.19 6.84 0.23
C GLU A 593 30.95 8.19 -0.45
N GLU A 594 31.00 8.25 -1.78
CA GLU A 594 30.79 9.49 -2.53
C GLU A 594 29.33 9.94 -2.46
N MET A 595 28.38 9.01 -2.55
CA MET A 595 26.95 9.33 -2.43
C MET A 595 26.63 9.97 -1.08
N THR A 596 27.23 9.46 -0.01
CA THR A 596 27.07 10.00 1.35
C THR A 596 27.63 11.42 1.47
N LYS A 597 28.79 11.69 0.84
CA LYS A 597 29.36 13.05 0.78
C LYS A 597 28.44 14.01 0.02
N SER A 598 27.94 13.61 -1.14
CA SER A 598 27.01 14.43 -1.92
C SER A 598 25.68 14.69 -1.19
N LEU A 599 25.15 13.71 -0.47
CA LEU A 599 23.95 13.87 0.36
C LEU A 599 24.20 14.84 1.52
N LYS A 600 25.34 14.72 2.21
CA LYS A 600 25.75 15.63 3.29
C LYS A 600 25.85 17.07 2.79
N GLU A 601 26.53 17.28 1.66
CA GLU A 601 26.69 18.59 1.03
C GLU A 601 25.34 19.18 0.59
N GLY A 602 24.50 18.37 -0.07
CA GLY A 602 23.17 18.78 -0.52
C GLY A 602 22.24 19.19 0.62
N LEU A 603 22.29 18.48 1.75
CA LEU A 603 21.49 18.77 2.94
C LEU A 603 22.12 19.84 3.86
N LYS A 604 23.35 20.27 3.59
CA LYS A 604 24.13 21.21 4.43
C LYS A 604 24.17 20.77 5.91
N SER A 605 24.30 19.46 6.14
CA SER A 605 24.32 18.91 7.49
C SER A 605 25.63 19.24 8.19
N PRO A 606 25.60 19.73 9.45
CA PRO A 606 26.81 20.06 10.20
C PRO A 606 27.57 18.82 10.66
N ASP A 607 26.88 17.71 10.88
CA ASP A 607 27.44 16.48 11.44
C ASP A 607 27.91 15.50 10.34
N ASP A 608 28.83 14.61 10.69
CA ASP A 608 29.21 13.50 9.82
C ASP A 608 28.05 12.52 9.66
N PHE A 609 27.81 12.10 8.42
CA PHE A 609 26.78 11.12 8.10
C PHE A 609 27.23 9.73 8.56
N THR A 610 26.47 9.13 9.47
CA THR A 610 26.61 7.72 9.84
C THR A 610 25.68 6.86 8.97
N SER A 611 25.71 5.53 9.16
CA SER A 611 24.77 4.62 8.49
C SER A 611 23.31 4.94 8.77
N ALA A 612 22.99 5.51 9.95
CA ALA A 612 21.63 5.90 10.30
C ALA A 612 21.11 7.05 9.43
N GLN A 613 21.90 8.12 9.25
CA GLN A 613 21.51 9.24 8.38
C GLN A 613 21.51 8.80 6.91
N PHE A 614 22.46 7.96 6.49
CA PHE A 614 22.45 7.41 5.13
C PHE A 614 21.17 6.60 4.88
N ALA A 615 20.83 5.65 5.75
CA ALA A 615 19.60 4.86 5.62
C ALA A 615 18.34 5.73 5.60
N ALA A 616 18.25 6.74 6.46
CA ALA A 616 17.10 7.66 6.52
C ALA A 616 16.92 8.50 5.24
N THR A 617 18.02 8.92 4.61
CA THR A 617 17.97 9.70 3.35
C THR A 617 17.74 8.83 2.12
N MET A 618 18.12 7.54 2.18
CA MET A 618 17.92 6.58 1.09
C MET A 618 16.46 6.10 0.94
N ILE A 619 15.58 6.42 1.90
CA ILE A 619 14.16 6.09 1.84
C ILE A 619 13.49 6.75 0.64
N GLU A 620 12.98 5.92 -0.25
CA GLU A 620 12.02 6.28 -1.28
C GLU A 620 10.61 6.27 -0.68
N GLY A 621 9.83 7.30 -1.03
CA GLY A 621 8.40 7.27 -0.72
C GLY A 621 7.72 6.15 -1.51
N SER A 622 6.59 5.64 -1.02
CA SER A 622 5.74 4.82 -1.86
C SER A 622 5.44 5.57 -3.16
N PRO A 623 5.52 4.92 -4.34
CA PRO A 623 5.15 5.57 -5.58
C PRO A 623 3.72 6.09 -5.45
N LYS A 624 3.55 7.37 -5.74
CA LYS A 624 2.30 8.11 -5.60
C LYS A 624 2.02 8.82 -6.92
N VAL A 625 0.88 8.51 -7.52
CA VAL A 625 0.42 9.15 -8.75
C VAL A 625 -0.78 10.02 -8.42
N ARG A 626 -0.70 11.28 -8.82
CA ARG A 626 -1.72 12.30 -8.56
C ARG A 626 -2.52 12.61 -9.82
N PHE A 627 -3.83 12.57 -9.69
CA PHE A 627 -4.79 13.00 -10.69
C PHE A 627 -5.52 14.24 -10.18
N VAL A 628 -5.48 15.32 -10.96
CA VAL A 628 -6.29 16.52 -10.70
C VAL A 628 -7.48 16.50 -11.65
N ALA A 629 -8.69 16.53 -11.11
CA ALA A 629 -9.92 16.66 -11.88
C ALA A 629 -9.97 18.06 -12.50
N ARG A 630 -10.19 18.16 -13.82
CA ARG A 630 -10.20 19.45 -14.54
C ARG A 630 -11.63 19.96 -14.74
N GLY A 631 -12.33 20.21 -13.63
CA GLY A 631 -13.64 20.88 -13.64
C GLY A 631 -14.79 19.98 -14.07
#